data_AF-A0A969GLK5-F1
#
_entry.id   AF-A0A969GLK5-F1
#
_cell.length_a   1.000
_cell.length_b   1.000
_cell.length_c   1.000
_cell.angle_alpha   90.00
_cell.angle_beta   90.00
_cell.angle_gamma   90.00
#
_symmetry.space_group_name_H-M   'P 1'
#
loop_
_entity.id
_entity.type
_entity.pdbx_description
1 polymer ?
#
loop_
_entity_poly.entity_id
_entity_poly.type
_entity_poly.pdbx_seq_one_letter_code
_entity_poly.pdbx_strand_id
1 'polypeptide(L)' 'MKYRYAEMTWPECKAAVDAGRVAVLPVATYEDHGYHLPIDVDVVLC' A
#
# COMPACT_ATOMS: atom_id res chain seq x y z
N MET A 1 14.32 -3.64 6.90
CA MET A 1 13.77 -2.29 7.12
C MET A 1 12.31 -2.30 6.66
N LYS A 2 11.36 -1.90 7.50
CA LYS A 2 9.93 -1.89 7.11
C LYS A 2 9.70 -0.93 5.94
N TYR A 3 8.80 -1.29 5.06
CA TYR A 3 8.37 -0.44 3.93
C TYR A 3 6.86 -0.25 3.88
N ARG A 4 6.08 -1.17 4.47
CA ARG A 4 4.64 -0.98 4.65
C ARG A 4 4.39 0.06 5.72
N TYR A 5 3.84 1.20 5.33
CA TYR A 5 3.56 2.32 6.23
C TYR A 5 2.70 1.89 7.43
N ALA A 6 1.71 1.02 7.21
CA ALA A 6 0.80 0.51 8.25
C ALA A 6 1.49 -0.34 9.33
N GLU A 7 2.68 -0.88 9.07
CA GLU A 7 3.45 -1.68 10.03
C GLU A 7 4.46 -0.82 10.83
N MET A 8 4.59 0.45 10.48
CA MET A 8 5.56 1.36 11.09
C MET A 8 4.96 2.07 12.30
N THR A 9 5.73 2.13 13.37
CA THR A 9 5.49 3.03 14.49
C THR A 9 5.82 4.46 14.08
N TRP A 10 5.27 5.43 14.81
CA TRP A 10 5.56 6.85 14.57
C TRP A 10 7.07 7.19 14.50
N PRO A 11 7.94 6.69 15.41
CA PRO A 11 9.38 6.91 15.30
C PRO A 11 10.00 6.32 14.02
N GLU A 12 9.55 5.14 13.57
CA GLU A 12 10.02 4.53 12.32
C GLU A 12 9.60 5.38 11.10
N CYS A 13 8.39 5.96 11.12
CA CYS A 13 7.95 6.89 10.08
C CYS A 13 8.82 8.15 10.03
N LYS A 14 9.15 8.72 11.20
CA LYS A 14 10.05 9.88 11.27
C LYS A 14 11.42 9.57 10.67
N ALA A 15 12.01 8.42 11.00
CA ALA A 15 13.30 8.01 10.44
C ALA A 15 13.24 7.84 8.91
N ALA A 16 12.12 7.36 8.35
CA ALA A 16 11.92 7.26 6.92
C ALA A 16 11.85 8.64 6.23
N VAL A 17 11.21 9.63 6.86
CA VAL A 17 11.16 11.02 6.38
C VAL A 17 12.56 11.64 6.40
N ASP A 18 13.30 11.48 7.50
CA ASP A 18 14.67 12.02 7.64
C ASP A 18 15.62 11.41 6.59
N ALA A 19 15.36 10.16 6.16
CA ALA A 19 16.09 9.47 5.10
C ALA A 19 15.62 9.82 3.67
N GLY A 20 14.67 10.75 3.51
CA GLY A 20 14.17 11.18 2.20
C GLY A 20 13.34 10.13 1.46
N ARG A 21 12.71 9.18 2.16
CA ARG A 21 11.86 8.16 1.52
C ARG A 21 10.53 8.79 1.05
N VAL A 22 10.06 8.33 -0.11
CA VAL A 22 8.77 8.75 -0.68
C VAL A 22 7.68 7.75 -0.28
N ALA A 23 6.54 8.26 0.18
CA ALA A 23 5.36 7.44 0.41
C ALA A 23 4.66 7.17 -0.94
N VAL A 24 4.35 5.91 -1.21
CA VAL A 24 3.54 5.49 -2.34
C VAL A 24 2.18 5.05 -1.79
N LEU A 25 1.11 5.64 -2.29
CA LEU A 25 -0.26 5.28 -1.96
C LEU A 25 -0.89 4.59 -3.18
N PRO A 26 -1.00 3.25 -3.17
CA PRO A 26 -1.80 2.54 -4.15
C PRO A 26 -3.25 3.02 -4.08
N VAL A 27 -3.87 3.23 -5.24
CA VAL A 27 -5.29 3.56 -5.38
C VAL A 27 -5.91 2.51 -6.27
N ALA A 28 -6.93 1.84 -5.76
CA ALA A 28 -7.58 0.71 -6.38
C ALA A 28 -9.11 0.83 -6.25
N THR A 29 -9.81 -0.09 -6.92
CA THR A 29 -11.27 -0.17 -6.92
C THR A 29 -11.72 -1.56 -6.49
N TYR A 30 -12.89 -1.65 -5.85
CA TYR A 30 -13.64 -2.90 -5.81
C TYR A 30 -14.59 -2.91 -7.01
N GLU A 31 -14.30 -3.74 -8.00
CA GLU A 31 -15.00 -3.76 -9.29
C GLU A 31 -15.26 -5.20 -9.75
N ASP A 32 -16.27 -5.38 -10.61
CA ASP A 32 -16.54 -6.68 -11.22
C ASP A 32 -15.46 -7.04 -12.24
N HIS A 33 -14.81 -8.18 -12.02
CA HIS A 33 -13.81 -8.75 -12.92
C HIS A 33 -14.36 -10.00 -13.64
N GLY A 34 -15.69 -10.18 -13.63
CA GLY A 34 -16.40 -11.33 -14.18
C GLY A 34 -16.21 -12.60 -13.34
N TYR A 35 -16.83 -13.70 -13.76
CA TYR A 35 -16.90 -14.94 -12.95
C TYR A 35 -15.58 -15.67 -12.65
N HIS A 36 -14.46 -15.18 -13.18
CA HIS A 36 -13.17 -15.87 -13.13
C HIS A 36 -12.16 -15.19 -12.20
N LEU A 37 -12.50 -14.01 -11.65
CA LEU A 37 -11.61 -13.24 -10.81
C LEU A 37 -12.36 -12.66 -9.59
N PRO A 38 -11.69 -12.56 -8.42
CA PRO A 38 -12.24 -11.86 -7.26
C PRO A 38 -12.49 -10.37 -7.51
N ILE A 39 -13.39 -9.79 -6.72
CA ILE A 39 -13.79 -8.36 -6.81
C ILE A 39 -12.68 -7.38 -6.38
N ASP A 40 -11.64 -7.86 -5.70
CA ASP A 40 -10.57 -7.05 -5.09
C ASP A 40 -9.23 -7.17 -5.81
N VAL A 41 -9.21 -7.70 -7.03
CA VAL A 41 -7.97 -7.91 -7.80
C VAL A 41 -7.15 -6.63 -7.92
N ASP A 42 -7.79 -5.48 -8.11
CA ASP A 42 -7.08 -4.19 -8.17
C ASP A 42 -6.39 -3.86 -6.85
N VAL A 43 -7.00 -4.21 -5.71
CA VAL A 43 -6.41 -3.99 -4.37
C VAL A 43 -5.18 -4.87 -4.16
N VAL A 44 -5.17 -6.08 -4.74
CA VAL A 44 -4.06 -7.03 -4.63
C VAL A 44 -2.90 -6.66 -5.54
N LEU A 45 -3.17 -6.08 -6.71
CA LEU A 45 -2.17 -5.83 -7.76
C LEU A 45 -1.59 -4.40 -7.77
N CYS A 46 -2.27 -3.42 -7.15
CA CYS A 46 -1.79 -2.04 -7.06
C CYS A 46 -0.66 -1.81 -6.04
#